data_AF-A0A2M8C8P7-F1
#
_entry.id   AF-A0A2M8C8P7-F1
#
_cell.length_a   1.000
_cell.length_b   1.000
_cell.length_c   1.000
_cell.angle_alpha   90.00
_cell.angle_beta   90.00
_cell.angle_gamma   90.00
#
_symmetry.space_group_name_H-M   'P 1'
#
loop_
_entity.id
_entity.type
_entity.pdbx_description
1 polymer ?
#
loop_
_entity_poly.entity_id
_entity_poly.type
_entity_poly.pdbx_seq_one_letter_code
_entity_poly.pdbx_strand_id
1 'polypeptide(L)'
;QFFQQGISALNINLINLMLLALGLLLYKNLHDFMKAVNMAIVSSSGIMIQFPIYAGIMGLMNYSGLAAIFTQSLVSVSSASTLPVMGFISAAVVNFFVPSGGGQWAVQGPILMDAALQLGASVPKTIMALAYGDELTNMIQPFWAIPLLAITGVKARSILPYTFIIMLVGGMSMAVFLMVF
;
A
#
# COMPACT_ATOMS: atom_id res chain seq x y z
N GLN A 1 18.19 10.33 -18.87
CA GLN A 1 18.23 9.64 -17.56
C GLN A 1 18.34 8.13 -17.69
N PHE A 2 17.38 7.39 -18.26
CA PHE A 2 17.48 5.92 -18.36
C PHE A 2 18.72 5.42 -19.13
N PHE A 3 19.06 6.02 -20.27
CA PHE A 3 20.29 5.70 -21.01
C PHE A 3 21.61 6.00 -20.26
N GLN A 4 21.56 6.79 -19.18
CA GLN A 4 22.73 7.17 -18.39
C GLN A 4 22.79 6.43 -17.04
N GLN A 5 21.65 6.09 -16.46
CA GLN A 5 21.52 5.55 -15.10
C GLN A 5 20.94 4.12 -15.07
N GLY A 6 20.55 3.57 -16.23
CA GLY A 6 19.97 2.24 -16.35
C GLY A 6 18.71 2.07 -15.49
N ILE A 7 18.61 0.92 -14.82
CA ILE A 7 17.50 0.56 -13.91
C ILE A 7 17.34 1.60 -12.79
N SER A 8 18.41 2.26 -12.35
CA SER A 8 18.37 3.26 -11.28
C SER A 8 17.60 4.54 -11.67
N ALA A 9 17.30 4.75 -12.95
CA ALA A 9 16.40 5.82 -13.39
C ALA A 9 14.91 5.46 -13.23
N LEU A 10 14.57 4.21 -12.87
CA LEU A 10 13.19 3.83 -12.56
C LEU A 10 12.75 4.55 -11.30
N ASN A 11 11.82 5.48 -11.50
CA ASN A 11 11.12 6.18 -10.44
C ASN A 11 9.63 6.24 -10.79
N ILE A 12 8.83 6.76 -9.86
CA ILE A 12 7.38 6.81 -10.02
C ILE A 12 6.95 7.60 -11.27
N ASN A 13 7.67 8.65 -11.65
CA ASN A 13 7.35 9.45 -12.83
C ASN A 13 7.58 8.67 -14.12
N LEU A 14 8.69 7.92 -14.19
CA LEU A 14 8.98 7.06 -15.34
C LEU A 14 7.97 5.91 -15.44
N ILE A 15 7.58 5.31 -14.30
CA ILE A 15 6.53 4.28 -14.26
C ILE A 15 5.20 4.85 -14.78
N ASN A 16 4.78 6.02 -14.30
CA ASN A 16 3.56 6.69 -14.76
C ASN A 16 3.60 6.99 -16.27
N LEU A 17 4.74 7.47 -16.76
CA LEU A 17 4.94 7.72 -18.18
C LEU A 17 4.87 6.44 -19.01
N MET A 18 5.49 5.35 -18.53
CA MET A 18 5.43 4.04 -19.20
C MET A 18 3.99 3.51 -19.27
N LEU A 19 3.22 3.62 -18.20
CA LEU A 19 1.82 3.20 -18.17
C LEU A 19 0.94 4.05 -19.11
N LEU A 20 1.15 5.36 -19.14
CA LEU A 20 0.47 6.25 -20.08
C LEU A 20 0.83 5.92 -21.53
N ALA A 21 2.11 5.76 -21.83
CA ALA A 21 2.60 5.42 -23.16
C ALA A 21 2.05 4.06 -23.61
N LEU A 22 2.08 3.05 -22.73
CA LEU A 22 1.48 1.74 -23.00
C LEU A 22 -0.02 1.87 -23.28
N GLY A 23 -0.74 2.67 -22.48
CA GLY A 23 -2.13 3.00 -22.73
C GLY A 23 -2.32 3.55 -24.14
N LEU A 24 -1.60 4.60 -24.52
CA LEU A 24 -1.70 5.21 -25.86
C LEU A 24 -1.35 4.22 -26.99
N LEU A 25 -0.35 3.36 -26.80
CA LEU A 25 0.07 2.36 -27.80
C LEU A 25 -0.95 1.23 -28.01
N LEU A 26 -1.72 0.89 -26.98
CA LEU A 26 -2.73 -0.18 -27.05
C LEU A 26 -4.01 0.24 -27.79
N TYR A 27 -4.23 1.54 -28.01
CA TYR A 27 -5.38 2.04 -28.76
C TYR A 27 -4.98 2.42 -30.20
N LYS A 28 -5.92 2.22 -31.14
CA LYS A 28 -5.70 2.52 -32.56
C LYS A 28 -5.50 4.00 -32.85
N ASN A 29 -6.14 4.86 -32.07
CA ASN A 29 -6.11 6.31 -32.23
C ASN A 29 -6.48 6.99 -30.89
N LEU A 30 -6.22 8.30 -30.80
CA LEU A 30 -6.47 9.08 -29.59
C LEU A 30 -7.96 9.17 -29.24
N HIS A 31 -8.85 9.11 -30.24
CA HIS A 31 -10.29 9.17 -30.02
C HIS A 31 -10.79 7.94 -29.24
N ASP A 32 -10.35 6.73 -29.62
CA ASP A 32 -10.73 5.49 -28.93
C ASP A 32 -10.16 5.45 -27.50
N PHE A 33 -8.93 5.94 -27.31
CA PHE A 33 -8.34 6.12 -25.98
C PHE A 33 -9.18 7.05 -25.10
N MET A 34 -9.53 8.24 -25.61
CA MET A 34 -10.34 9.21 -24.86
C MET A 34 -11.74 8.68 -24.53
N LYS A 35 -12.35 7.93 -25.44
CA LYS A 35 -13.62 7.24 -25.17
C LYS A 35 -13.49 6.25 -24.01
N ALA A 36 -12.41 5.47 -23.98
CA ALA A 36 -12.15 4.53 -22.90
C ALA A 36 -11.89 5.24 -21.56
N VAL A 37 -11.11 6.32 -21.56
CA VAL A 37 -10.86 7.16 -20.39
C VAL A 37 -12.18 7.70 -19.81
N ASN A 38 -13.06 8.24 -20.66
CA ASN A 38 -14.35 8.77 -20.21
C ASN A 38 -15.23 7.70 -19.55
N MET A 39 -15.24 6.47 -20.07
CA MET A 39 -15.95 5.35 -19.44
C MET A 39 -15.31 4.95 -18.10
N ALA A 40 -13.98 4.88 -18.05
CA ALA A 40 -13.23 4.51 -16.85
C ALA A 40 -13.45 5.52 -15.71
N ILE A 41 -13.42 6.82 -15.99
CA ILE A 41 -13.60 7.91 -15.00
C ILE A 41 -14.89 7.72 -14.21
N VAL A 42 -16.01 7.41 -14.88
CA VAL A 42 -17.29 7.21 -14.22
C VAL A 42 -17.21 6.02 -13.24
N SER A 43 -16.63 4.90 -13.68
CA SER A 43 -16.45 3.69 -12.85
C SER A 43 -15.46 3.87 -11.69
N SER A 44 -14.52 4.81 -11.78
CA SER A 44 -13.51 5.10 -10.74
C SER A 44 -13.82 6.35 -9.91
N SER A 45 -14.94 7.04 -10.15
CA SER A 45 -15.29 8.31 -9.51
C SER A 45 -15.26 8.24 -7.97
N GLY A 46 -15.75 7.14 -7.40
CA GLY A 46 -15.66 6.89 -5.96
C GLY A 46 -14.22 6.84 -5.45
N ILE A 47 -13.30 6.22 -6.18
CA ILE A 47 -11.87 6.18 -5.82
C ILE A 47 -11.26 7.58 -5.93
N MET A 48 -11.58 8.33 -6.99
CA MET A 48 -11.06 9.68 -7.20
C MET A 48 -11.41 10.63 -6.05
N ILE A 49 -12.59 10.49 -5.45
CA ILE A 49 -13.03 11.29 -4.28
C ILE A 49 -12.35 10.81 -2.98
N GLN A 50 -12.12 9.50 -2.84
CA GLN A 50 -11.49 8.94 -1.65
C GLN A 50 -10.03 9.37 -1.49
N PHE A 51 -9.25 9.44 -2.58
CA PHE A 51 -7.82 9.75 -2.52
C PHE A 51 -7.47 11.08 -1.84
N PRO A 52 -8.14 12.22 -2.16
CA PRO A 52 -7.96 13.47 -1.42
C PRO A 52 -8.32 13.38 0.07
N ILE A 53 -9.35 12.62 0.43
CA ILE A 53 -9.74 12.41 1.84
C ILE A 53 -8.64 11.63 2.57
N TYR A 54 -8.10 10.58 1.96
CA TYR A 54 -6.97 9.83 2.52
C TYR A 54 -5.71 10.67 2.64
N ALA A 55 -5.43 11.54 1.67
CA ALA A 55 -4.34 12.51 1.79
C ALA A 55 -4.54 13.44 3.00
N GLY A 56 -5.79 13.85 3.27
CA GLY A 56 -6.14 14.61 4.48
C GLY A 56 -5.90 13.83 5.78
N ILE A 57 -6.35 12.58 5.86
CA ILE A 57 -6.14 11.71 7.04
C ILE A 57 -4.65 11.43 7.23
N MET A 58 -3.92 11.15 6.16
CA MET A 58 -2.47 10.98 6.18
C MET A 58 -1.78 12.24 6.71
N GLY A 59 -2.21 13.43 6.27
CA GLY A 59 -1.78 14.70 6.81
C GLY A 59 -1.99 14.77 8.32
N LEU A 60 -3.20 14.45 8.81
CA LEU A 60 -3.50 14.43 10.25
C LEU A 60 -2.60 13.43 10.99
N MET A 61 -2.45 12.20 10.50
CA MET A 61 -1.60 11.17 11.10
C MET A 61 -0.13 11.58 11.18
N ASN A 62 0.38 12.26 10.15
CA ASN A 62 1.76 12.72 10.08
C ASN A 62 1.99 13.95 10.95
N TYR A 63 1.17 15.00 10.81
CA TYR A 63 1.34 16.26 11.54
C TYR A 63 1.00 16.16 13.02
N SER A 64 0.10 15.25 13.42
CA SER A 64 -0.14 14.96 14.84
C SER A 64 0.96 14.11 15.49
N GLY A 65 1.83 13.48 14.69
CA GLY A 65 2.83 12.52 15.16
C GLY A 65 2.26 11.15 15.54
N LEU A 66 0.96 10.90 15.35
CA LEU A 66 0.31 9.66 15.80
C LEU A 66 0.91 8.41 15.12
N ALA A 67 1.19 8.49 13.81
CA ALA A 67 1.84 7.40 13.08
C ALA A 67 3.22 7.06 13.66
N ALA A 68 3.99 8.09 14.03
CA ALA A 68 5.32 7.93 14.60
C ALA A 68 5.27 7.35 16.01
N ILE A 69 4.41 7.89 16.88
CA ILE A 69 4.23 7.39 18.25
C ILE A 69 3.88 5.91 18.24
N PHE A 70 2.92 5.50 17.41
CA PHE A 70 2.50 4.10 17.35
C PHE A 70 3.61 3.19 16.81
N THR A 71 4.26 3.59 15.72
CA THR A 71 5.38 2.81 15.13
C THR A 71 6.52 2.67 16.13
N GLN A 72 6.90 3.76 16.79
CA GLN A 72 8.01 3.78 17.75
C GLN A 72 7.68 3.02 19.04
N SER A 73 6.40 2.95 19.43
CA SER A 73 5.95 2.13 20.56
C SER A 73 6.23 0.64 20.32
N LEU A 74 6.01 0.14 19.09
CA LEU A 74 6.28 -1.26 18.73
C LEU A 74 7.77 -1.51 18.46
N VAL A 75 8.45 -0.55 17.83
CA VAL A 75 9.89 -0.64 17.58
C VAL A 75 10.71 -0.65 18.87
N SER A 76 10.34 0.16 19.87
CA SER A 76 11.12 0.29 21.11
C SER A 76 11.19 -0.98 21.95
N VAL A 77 10.24 -1.90 21.76
CA VAL A 77 10.22 -3.22 22.41
C VAL A 77 10.72 -4.35 21.50
N SER A 78 11.18 -4.01 20.29
CA SER A 78 11.65 -4.97 19.29
C SER A 78 13.14 -5.24 19.38
N SER A 79 13.55 -6.47 19.07
CA SER A 79 14.94 -6.83 18.76
C SER A 79 15.15 -6.93 17.25
N ALA A 80 16.40 -7.13 16.82
CA ALA A 80 16.74 -7.35 15.41
C ALA A 80 15.92 -8.48 14.75
N SER A 81 15.61 -9.54 15.51
CA SER A 81 14.87 -10.70 15.01
C SER A 81 13.36 -10.53 15.05
N THR A 82 12.81 -9.72 15.96
CA THR A 82 11.36 -9.51 16.09
C THR A 82 10.87 -8.27 15.32
N LEU A 83 11.77 -7.37 14.93
CA LEU A 83 11.43 -6.13 14.24
C LEU A 83 10.58 -6.34 12.98
N PRO A 84 10.85 -7.31 12.07
CA PRO A 84 10.00 -7.50 10.90
C PRO A 84 8.56 -7.86 11.26
N VAL A 85 8.34 -8.72 12.26
CA VAL A 85 6.98 -9.10 12.68
C VAL A 85 6.27 -7.93 13.38
N MET A 86 7.00 -7.19 14.23
CA MET A 86 6.45 -6.02 14.91
C MET A 86 6.15 -4.87 13.95
N GLY A 87 7.01 -4.66 12.95
CA GLY A 87 6.79 -3.72 11.86
C GLY A 87 5.59 -4.10 11.00
N PHE A 88 5.38 -5.40 10.72
CA PHE A 88 4.21 -5.90 10.02
C PHE A 88 2.90 -5.62 10.76
N ILE A 89 2.85 -5.91 12.05
CA ILE A 89 1.69 -5.59 12.91
C ILE A 89 1.48 -4.07 12.95
N SER A 90 2.57 -3.31 13.08
CA SER A 90 2.50 -1.85 13.10
C SER A 90 1.89 -1.30 11.81
N ALA A 91 2.34 -1.81 10.67
CA ALA A 91 1.86 -1.41 9.36
C ALA A 91 0.40 -1.80 9.13
N ALA A 92 -0.02 -2.99 9.57
CA ALA A 92 -1.42 -3.42 9.50
C ALA A 92 -2.36 -2.48 10.27
N VAL A 93 -1.94 -1.99 11.43
CA VAL A 93 -2.73 -1.03 12.22
C VAL A 93 -2.74 0.36 11.59
N VAL A 94 -1.59 0.87 11.13
CA VAL A 94 -1.51 2.19 10.48
C VAL A 94 -2.32 2.23 9.18
N ASN A 95 -2.36 1.13 8.44
CA ASN A 95 -3.13 1.02 7.19
C ASN A 95 -4.65 1.25 7.39
N PHE A 96 -5.19 1.02 8.59
CA PHE A 96 -6.59 1.39 8.88
C PHE A 96 -6.87 2.89 8.69
N PHE A 97 -5.86 3.72 8.93
CA PHE A 97 -5.95 5.17 8.87
C PHE A 97 -5.36 5.72 7.57
N VAL A 98 -4.31 5.08 7.04
CA VAL A 98 -3.61 5.51 5.83
C VAL A 98 -3.60 4.36 4.81
N PRO A 99 -4.74 4.04 4.17
CA PRO A 99 -4.86 2.93 3.24
C PRO A 99 -4.26 3.28 1.86
N SER A 100 -2.95 3.48 1.84
CA SER A 100 -2.19 3.89 0.66
C SER A 100 -0.72 3.54 0.84
N GLY A 101 -0.22 2.52 0.14
CA GLY A 101 1.17 2.07 0.30
C GLY A 101 2.22 3.17 0.13
N GLY A 102 2.06 4.06 -0.86
CA GLY A 102 2.97 5.20 -1.03
C GLY A 102 2.88 6.24 0.10
N GLY A 103 1.66 6.48 0.59
CA GLY A 103 1.42 7.39 1.71
C GLY A 103 1.90 6.85 3.05
N GLN A 104 1.62 5.58 3.31
CA GLN A 104 2.09 4.85 4.48
C GLN A 104 3.61 4.75 4.50
N TRP A 105 4.23 4.48 3.34
CA TRP A 105 5.69 4.53 3.22
C TRP A 105 6.25 5.89 3.63
N ALA A 106 5.63 6.99 3.21
CA ALA A 106 6.11 8.33 3.55
C ALA A 106 6.07 8.64 5.06
N VAL A 107 5.11 8.06 5.81
CA VAL A 107 4.96 8.32 7.25
C VAL A 107 5.65 7.28 8.15
N GLN A 108 5.75 6.03 7.70
CA GLN A 108 6.21 4.91 8.52
C GLN A 108 7.52 4.28 8.03
N GLY A 109 7.78 4.32 6.71
CA GLY A 109 8.95 3.71 6.09
C GLY A 109 10.27 4.17 6.72
N PRO A 110 10.56 5.49 6.78
CA PRO A 110 11.79 5.99 7.40
C PRO A 110 12.00 5.52 8.83
N ILE A 111 10.94 5.50 9.66
CA ILE A 111 10.99 5.09 11.06
C ILE A 111 11.42 3.61 11.18
N LEU A 112 10.82 2.75 10.35
CA LEU A 112 11.17 1.33 10.33
C LEU A 112 12.57 1.07 9.76
N MET A 113 13.01 1.87 8.77
CA MET A 113 14.36 1.75 8.21
C MET A 113 15.43 2.17 9.23
N ASP A 114 15.22 3.28 9.93
CA ASP A 114 16.11 3.73 10.99
C ASP A 114 16.20 2.69 12.11
N ALA A 115 15.06 2.13 12.52
CA ALA A 115 15.00 1.04 13.49
C ALA A 115 15.79 -0.19 13.04
N ALA A 116 15.64 -0.58 11.77
CA ALA A 116 16.34 -1.73 11.22
C ALA A 116 17.86 -1.53 11.23
N LEU A 117 18.32 -0.34 10.85
CA LEU A 117 19.74 0.01 10.86
C LEU A 117 20.30 0.06 12.28
N GLN A 118 19.58 0.66 13.23
CA GLN A 118 20.02 0.76 14.63
C GLN A 118 20.09 -0.60 15.33
N LEU A 119 19.11 -1.47 15.08
CA LEU A 119 19.06 -2.80 15.69
C LEU A 119 19.90 -3.84 14.93
N GLY A 120 20.45 -3.50 13.76
CA GLY A 120 21.11 -4.48 12.87
C GLY A 120 20.15 -5.53 12.30
N ALA A 121 18.87 -5.16 12.14
CA ALA A 121 17.85 -6.02 11.53
C ALA A 121 17.95 -6.05 10.00
N SER A 122 17.33 -7.05 9.38
CA SER A 122 17.30 -7.15 7.91
C SER A 122 16.45 -6.05 7.29
N VAL A 123 17.09 -5.11 6.60
CA VAL A 123 16.41 -4.05 5.83
C VAL A 123 15.39 -4.63 4.82
N PRO A 124 15.74 -5.62 3.98
CA PRO A 124 14.76 -6.22 3.06
C PRO A 124 13.53 -6.79 3.78
N LYS A 125 13.71 -7.51 4.90
CA LYS A 125 12.57 -8.04 5.66
C LYS A 125 11.71 -6.94 6.25
N THR A 126 12.31 -5.86 6.73
CA THR A 126 11.57 -4.72 7.29
C THR A 126 10.79 -3.97 6.21
N ILE A 127 11.30 -3.87 4.99
CA ILE A 127 10.56 -3.32 3.84
C ILE A 127 9.36 -4.23 3.54
N MET A 128 9.58 -5.55 3.46
CA MET A 128 8.50 -6.51 3.21
C MET A 128 7.48 -6.54 4.34
N ALA A 129 7.89 -6.32 5.59
CA ALA A 129 7.01 -6.22 6.73
C ALA A 129 5.99 -5.08 6.57
N LEU A 130 6.47 -3.89 6.16
CA LEU A 130 5.58 -2.77 5.88
C LEU A 130 4.63 -3.09 4.72
N ALA A 131 5.13 -3.65 3.62
CA ALA A 131 4.31 -4.02 2.47
C ALA A 131 3.22 -5.06 2.81
N TYR A 132 3.59 -6.12 3.53
CA TYR A 132 2.63 -7.14 3.96
C TYR A 132 1.62 -6.60 4.96
N GLY A 133 2.02 -5.69 5.85
CA GLY A 133 1.10 -5.07 6.80
C GLY A 133 0.07 -4.19 6.11
N ASP A 134 0.51 -3.36 5.16
CA ASP A 134 -0.37 -2.55 4.29
C ASP A 134 -1.41 -3.43 3.57
N GLU A 135 -0.96 -4.50 2.91
CA GLU A 135 -1.87 -5.39 2.17
C GLU A 135 -2.82 -6.20 3.05
N LEU A 136 -2.42 -6.52 4.29
CA LEU A 136 -3.20 -7.38 5.18
C LEU A 136 -4.58 -6.80 5.48
N THR A 137 -4.63 -5.58 6.01
CA THR A 137 -5.91 -4.98 6.44
C THR A 137 -6.71 -4.42 5.27
N ASN A 138 -6.10 -4.25 4.10
CA ASN A 138 -6.81 -4.04 2.84
C ASN A 138 -7.79 -5.19 2.54
N MET A 139 -7.55 -6.42 3.01
CA MET A 139 -8.49 -7.53 2.78
C MET A 139 -9.85 -7.31 3.49
N ILE A 140 -9.90 -6.58 4.59
CA ILE A 140 -11.14 -6.26 5.31
C ILE A 140 -11.65 -4.85 5.04
N GLN A 141 -10.81 -3.99 4.47
CA GLN A 141 -11.18 -2.67 3.97
C GLN A 141 -11.48 -2.73 2.47
N PRO A 142 -12.75 -2.78 2.03
CA PRO A 142 -13.11 -3.14 0.67
C PRO A 142 -12.84 -2.02 -0.37
N PHE A 143 -11.90 -1.10 -0.13
CA PHE A 143 -11.62 0.05 -0.99
C PHE A 143 -11.17 -0.40 -2.39
N TRP A 144 -10.28 -1.39 -2.46
CA TRP A 144 -9.83 -2.01 -3.71
C TRP A 144 -10.98 -2.70 -4.45
N ALA A 145 -11.99 -3.19 -3.72
CA ALA A 145 -13.09 -3.94 -4.29
C ALA A 145 -14.19 -3.01 -4.87
N ILE A 146 -14.25 -1.73 -4.49
CA ILE A 146 -15.35 -0.82 -4.90
C ILE A 146 -15.60 -0.82 -6.41
N PRO A 147 -14.59 -0.69 -7.31
CA PRO A 147 -14.84 -0.70 -8.75
C PRO A 147 -15.38 -2.06 -9.22
N LEU A 148 -14.83 -3.16 -8.71
CA LEU A 148 -15.27 -4.51 -9.05
C LEU A 148 -16.71 -4.75 -8.57
N LEU A 149 -17.04 -4.30 -7.36
CA LEU A 149 -18.39 -4.41 -6.80
C LEU A 149 -19.39 -3.55 -7.58
N ALA A 150 -18.98 -2.36 -8.04
CA ALA A 150 -19.81 -1.50 -8.88
C ALA A 150 -20.13 -2.15 -10.24
N ILE A 151 -19.17 -2.88 -10.82
CA ILE A 151 -19.35 -3.62 -12.08
C ILE A 151 -20.20 -4.89 -11.87
N THR A 152 -19.93 -5.66 -10.82
CA THR A 152 -20.57 -6.96 -10.58
C THR A 152 -21.92 -6.86 -9.87
N GLY A 153 -22.24 -5.72 -9.25
CA GLY A 153 -23.44 -5.54 -8.43
C GLY A 153 -23.43 -6.30 -7.10
N VAL A 154 -22.31 -6.96 -6.76
CA VAL A 154 -22.15 -7.71 -5.51
C VAL A 154 -22.06 -6.71 -4.35
N LYS A 155 -22.70 -7.06 -3.22
CA LYS A 155 -22.66 -6.21 -2.03
C LYS A 155 -21.33 -6.43 -1.30
N ALA A 156 -20.68 -5.37 -0.80
CA ALA A 156 -19.43 -5.51 -0.04
C ALA A 156 -19.56 -6.53 1.13
N ARG A 157 -20.70 -6.51 1.82
CA ARG A 157 -20.99 -7.45 2.93
C ARG A 157 -20.94 -8.93 2.55
N SER A 158 -21.16 -9.29 1.28
CA SER A 158 -21.12 -10.69 0.86
C SER A 158 -19.71 -11.18 0.58
N ILE A 159 -18.73 -10.30 0.34
CA ILE A 159 -17.33 -10.70 0.13
C ILE A 159 -16.53 -10.69 1.44
N LEU A 160 -16.91 -9.85 2.41
CA LEU A 160 -16.17 -9.65 3.67
C LEU A 160 -15.85 -10.95 4.44
N PRO A 161 -16.77 -11.93 4.60
CA PRO A 161 -16.44 -13.16 5.32
C PRO A 161 -15.30 -13.94 4.65
N TYR A 162 -15.26 -13.96 3.32
CA TYR A 162 -14.23 -14.65 2.55
C TYR A 162 -12.89 -13.92 2.68
N THR A 163 -12.90 -12.60 2.49
CA THR A 163 -11.67 -11.82 2.57
C THR A 163 -11.12 -11.76 4.00
N PHE A 164 -11.97 -11.84 5.02
CA PHE A 164 -11.54 -11.99 6.41
C PHE A 164 -10.80 -13.31 6.66
N ILE A 165 -11.30 -14.43 6.11
CA ILE A 165 -10.59 -15.72 6.20
C ILE A 165 -9.23 -15.64 5.50
N ILE A 166 -9.20 -15.02 4.31
CA ILE A 166 -7.95 -14.81 3.56
C ILE A 166 -6.99 -13.91 4.36
N MET A 167 -7.49 -12.89 5.05
CA MET A 167 -6.68 -12.04 5.93
C MET A 167 -6.03 -12.86 7.04
N LEU A 168 -6.77 -13.74 7.71
CA LEU A 168 -6.22 -14.56 8.78
C LEU A 168 -5.16 -15.53 8.27
N VAL A 169 -5.47 -16.29 7.21
CA VAL A 169 -4.55 -17.28 6.63
C VAL A 169 -3.32 -16.59 6.02
N GLY A 170 -3.54 -15.53 5.25
CA GLY A 170 -2.51 -14.71 4.64
C GLY A 170 -1.63 -14.06 5.69
N GLY A 171 -2.21 -13.41 6.71
CA GLY A 171 -1.48 -12.78 7.79
C GLY A 171 -0.63 -13.75 8.60
N MET A 172 -1.16 -14.94 8.93
CA MET A 172 -0.36 -15.99 9.56
C MET A 172 0.81 -16.42 8.67
N SER A 173 0.55 -16.63 7.37
CA SER A 173 1.62 -17.02 6.43
C SER A 173 2.70 -15.95 6.30
N MET A 174 2.32 -14.68 6.14
CA MET A 174 3.24 -13.54 6.03
C MET A 174 4.08 -13.38 7.30
N ALA A 175 3.47 -13.50 8.49
CA ALA A 175 4.19 -13.44 9.75
C ALA A 175 5.21 -14.57 9.90
N VAL A 176 4.84 -15.81 9.53
CA VAL A 176 5.77 -16.95 9.54
C VAL A 176 6.92 -16.72 8.56
N PHE A 177 6.62 -16.25 7.35
CA PHE A 177 7.66 -15.95 6.36
C PHE A 177 8.65 -14.90 6.86
N LEU A 178 8.16 -13.79 7.43
CA LEU A 178 9.02 -12.75 7.99
C LEU A 178 9.89 -13.24 9.16
N MET A 179 9.39 -14.19 9.94
CA MET A 179 10.11 -14.75 11.09
C MET A 179 11.19 -15.76 10.66
N VAL A 180 10.90 -16.59 9.66
CA VAL A 180 11.76 -17.72 9.27
C VAL A 180 12.74 -17.35 8.15
N PHE A 181 12.29 -16.65 7.11
CA PHE A 181 13.04 -16.38 5.88
C PHE A 181 13.45 -14.92 5.79
#